data_AF-W1PGF9-F1
#
_entry.id   AF-W1PGF9-F1
#
_cell.length_a   1.000
_cell.length_b   1.000
_cell.length_c   1.000
_cell.angle_alpha   90.00
_cell.angle_beta   90.00
_cell.angle_gamma   90.00
#
_symmetry.space_group_name_H-M   'P 1'
#
loop_
_entity.id
_entity.type
_entity.pdbx_description
1 polymer ?
#
loop_
_entity_poly.entity_id
_entity_poly.type
_entity_poly.pdbx_seq_one_letter_code
_entity_poly.pdbx_strand_id
1 'polypeptide(L)'
;MDCLYAKCTPCITDCVMAELEKLGQKYRVALRIAKDPRFERLPCTHKGTYADDCIVERVTWHKCYIVATCDRDLKRRIRKVLL
;
A
#
# COMPACT_ATOMS: atom_id res chain seq x y z
N MET A 1 9.64 -6.81 -15.53
CA MET A 1 8.59 -6.88 -14.50
C MET A 1 8.12 -8.31 -14.48
N ASP A 2 8.69 -9.11 -13.56
CA ASP A 2 8.91 -10.53 -13.85
C ASP A 2 8.00 -11.46 -13.02
N CYS A 3 7.24 -10.89 -12.09
CA CYS A 3 6.32 -11.63 -11.23
C CYS A 3 4.97 -11.88 -11.91
N LEU A 4 4.35 -10.83 -12.44
CA LEU A 4 2.99 -10.89 -13.00
C LEU A 4 2.95 -11.01 -14.53
N TYR A 5 4.11 -10.93 -15.21
CA TYR A 5 4.23 -10.99 -16.67
C TYR A 5 3.26 -10.07 -17.44
N ALA A 6 2.81 -8.98 -16.81
CA ALA A 6 1.89 -7.98 -17.35
C ALA A 6 2.41 -6.58 -17.02
N LYS A 7 1.74 -5.52 -17.51
CA LYS A 7 1.98 -4.15 -17.05
C LYS A 7 1.29 -3.94 -15.69
N CYS A 8 1.98 -3.31 -14.75
CA CYS A 8 1.52 -3.06 -13.39
C CYS A 8 1.88 -1.64 -13.03
N THR A 9 0.91 -0.93 -12.49
CA THR A 9 1.10 0.39 -11.91
C THR A 9 1.17 0.20 -10.40
N PRO A 10 2.32 0.43 -9.76
CA PRO A 10 2.37 0.38 -8.31
C PRO A 10 1.58 1.56 -7.73
N CYS A 11 0.78 1.30 -6.70
CA CYS A 11 0.02 2.34 -6.01
C CYS A 11 0.51 2.48 -4.57
N ILE A 12 0.46 3.70 -4.02
CA ILE A 12 0.76 3.98 -2.61
C ILE A 12 -0.31 4.88 -2.01
N THR A 13 -0.86 4.50 -0.86
CA THR A 13 -1.86 5.31 -0.15
C THR A 13 -1.19 6.38 0.71
N ASP A 14 -1.90 7.47 1.01
CA ASP A 14 -1.39 8.54 1.86
C ASP A 14 -0.97 8.05 3.26
N CYS A 15 -1.70 7.08 3.83
CA CYS A 15 -1.35 6.53 5.14
C CYS A 15 -0.04 5.73 5.12
N VAL A 16 0.23 4.94 4.07
CA VAL A 16 1.50 4.22 3.90
C VAL A 16 2.66 5.22 3.72
N MET A 17 2.43 6.27 2.94
CA MET A 17 3.38 7.36 2.76
C MET A 17 3.72 8.03 4.11
N ALA A 18 2.70 8.32 4.92
CA ALA A 18 2.86 8.94 6.24
C ALA A 18 3.53 8.01 7.25
N GLU A 19 3.25 6.71 7.26
CA GLU A 19 3.97 5.74 8.09
C GLU A 19 5.45 5.68 7.70
N LEU A 20 5.76 5.65 6.40
CA LEU A 20 7.13 5.63 5.90
C LEU A 20 7.90 6.91 6.27
N GLU A 21 7.23 8.07 6.29
CA GLU A 21 7.81 9.34 6.76
C GLU A 21 8.12 9.31 8.27
N LYS A 22 7.25 8.68 9.08
CA LYS A 22 7.45 8.52 10.53
C LYS A 22 8.62 7.61 10.90
N LEU A 23 9.01 6.67 10.03
CA LEU A 23 10.15 5.77 10.26
C LEU A 23 11.51 6.51 10.26
N GLY A 24 11.55 7.77 9.82
CA GLY A 24 12.71 8.64 9.93
C GLY A 24 13.86 8.31 8.97
N GLN A 25 15.05 8.85 9.27
CA GLN A 25 16.17 8.91 8.33
C GLN A 25 16.69 7.54 7.88
N LYS A 26 16.56 6.51 8.72
CA LYS A 26 16.97 5.13 8.40
C LYS A 26 16.28 4.62 7.12
N TYR A 27 15.07 5.10 6.84
CA TYR A 27 14.27 4.67 5.69
C TYR A 27 14.22 5.71 4.55
N ARG A 28 15.14 6.68 4.53
CA ARG A 28 15.17 7.76 3.51
C ARG A 28 15.21 7.24 2.06
N VAL A 29 15.87 6.11 1.81
CA VAL A 29 15.97 5.52 0.46
C VAL A 29 14.62 4.95 0.05
N ALA A 30 13.97 4.20 0.93
CA ALA A 30 12.61 3.70 0.70
C ALA A 30 11.63 4.87 0.48
N LEU A 31 11.74 5.93 1.29
CA LEU A 31 10.93 7.14 1.13
C LEU A 31 11.11 7.80 -0.24
N ARG A 32 12.34 7.87 -0.75
CA ARG A 32 12.63 8.42 -2.08
C ARG A 32 12.06 7.55 -3.20
N ILE A 33 12.15 6.23 -3.07
CA ILE A 33 11.57 5.27 -4.02
C ILE A 33 10.04 5.38 -4.05
N ALA A 34 9.40 5.51 -2.87
CA ALA A 34 7.96 5.67 -2.76
C ALA A 34 7.44 6.99 -3.38
N LYS A 35 8.31 8.01 -3.53
CA LYS A 35 8.02 9.29 -4.18
C LYS A 35 8.33 9.29 -5.69
N ASP A 36 8.72 8.15 -6.25
CA ASP A 36 8.96 8.00 -7.70
C ASP A 36 7.65 8.23 -8.47
N PRO A 37 7.63 9.03 -9.55
CA PRO A 37 6.42 9.37 -10.29
C PRO A 37 5.74 8.17 -10.97
N ARG A 38 6.41 7.01 -11.04
CA ARG A 38 5.80 5.76 -11.52
C ARG A 38 4.81 5.17 -10.52
N PHE A 39 4.81 5.62 -9.26
CA PHE A 39 3.80 5.25 -8.28
C PHE A 39 2.57 6.13 -8.43
N GLU A 40 1.40 5.49 -8.52
CA GLU A 40 0.12 6.19 -8.41
C GLU A 40 -0.20 6.45 -6.93
N ARG A 41 -0.41 7.72 -6.58
CA ARG A 41 -0.76 8.10 -5.21
C ARG A 41 -2.26 8.04 -5.01
N LEU A 42 -2.70 7.21 -4.07
CA LEU A 42 -4.11 7.01 -3.75
C LEU A 42 -4.50 7.83 -2.51
N PRO A 43 -5.38 8.84 -2.64
CA PRO A 43 -5.76 9.67 -1.52
C PRO A 43 -6.57 8.87 -0.49
N CYS A 44 -6.31 9.13 0.79
CA CYS A 44 -7.09 8.58 1.90
C CYS A 44 -8.17 9.57 2.36
N THR A 45 -9.36 9.06 2.69
CA THR A 45 -10.49 9.86 3.20
C THR A 45 -10.76 9.66 4.70
N HIS A 46 -9.90 8.91 5.38
CA HIS A 46 -10.01 8.61 6.81
C HIS A 46 -9.02 9.45 7.63
N LYS A 47 -9.28 9.55 8.94
CA LYS A 47 -8.33 10.11 9.90
C LYS A 47 -7.26 9.07 10.25
N GLY A 48 -6.14 9.55 10.80
CA GLY A 48 -5.03 8.69 11.21
C GLY A 48 -4.23 8.14 10.02
N THR A 49 -3.22 7.33 10.33
CA THR A 49 -2.28 6.82 9.31
C THR A 49 -2.08 5.32 9.39
N TYR A 50 -2.96 4.58 10.06
CA TYR A 50 -2.78 3.13 10.19
C TYR A 50 -3.07 2.44 8.86
N ALA A 51 -2.01 1.99 8.19
CA ALA A 51 -2.09 1.56 6.80
C ALA A 51 -2.88 0.28 6.58
N ASP A 52 -2.80 -0.67 7.52
CA ASP A 52 -3.45 -1.98 7.39
C ASP A 52 -4.97 -1.86 7.26
N ASP A 53 -5.60 -1.01 8.08
CA ASP A 53 -7.04 -0.78 8.04
C ASP A 53 -7.46 -0.11 6.73
N CYS A 54 -6.70 0.90 6.29
CA CYS A 54 -6.94 1.56 5.01
C CYS A 54 -6.88 0.58 3.83
N ILE A 55 -5.86 -0.27 3.79
CA ILE A 55 -5.66 -1.24 2.70
C ILE A 55 -6.81 -2.25 2.71
N VAL A 56 -7.14 -2.82 3.88
CA VAL A 56 -8.22 -3.80 4.02
C VAL A 56 -9.56 -3.20 3.60
N GLU A 57 -9.90 -2.00 4.08
CA GLU A 57 -11.12 -1.30 3.70
C GLU A 57 -11.15 -1.05 2.19
N ARG A 58 -10.10 -0.46 1.62
CA ARG A 58 -10.03 -0.13 0.20
C ARG A 58 -10.25 -1.35 -0.70
N VAL A 59 -9.58 -2.48 -0.43
CA VAL A 59 -9.73 -3.67 -1.27
C VAL A 59 -11.01 -4.46 -0.99
N THR A 60 -11.66 -4.21 0.15
CA THR A 60 -13.01 -4.71 0.42
C THR A 60 -14.04 -3.99 -0.43
N TRP A 61 -13.95 -2.66 -0.53
CA TRP A 61 -14.85 -1.85 -1.38
C TRP A 61 -14.54 -1.98 -2.86
N HIS A 62 -13.25 -1.98 -3.22
CA HIS A 62 -12.78 -1.98 -4.61
C HIS A 62 -11.91 -3.20 -4.87
N LYS A 63 -12.53 -4.24 -5.44
CA LYS A 63 -11.90 -5.55 -5.71
C LYS A 63 -11.01 -5.55 -6.97
N CYS A 64 -10.34 -4.45 -7.25
CA CYS A 64 -9.51 -4.23 -8.44
C CYS A 64 -8.02 -4.05 -8.13
N TYR A 65 -7.59 -4.37 -6.90
CA TYR A 65 -6.21 -4.21 -6.45
C TYR A 65 -5.54 -5.55 -6.12
N ILE A 66 -4.23 -5.61 -6.34
CA ILE A 66 -3.35 -6.63 -5.78
C ILE A 66 -2.63 -6.03 -4.59
N VAL A 67 -2.71 -6.66 -3.41
CA VAL A 67 -2.03 -6.17 -2.21
C VAL A 67 -0.62 -6.77 -2.11
N ALA A 68 0.40 -5.93 -2.21
CA ALA A 68 1.79 -6.31 -1.97
C ALA A 68 2.17 -6.04 -0.50
N THR A 69 2.29 -7.09 0.32
CA THR A 69 2.70 -6.98 1.72
C THR A 69 3.52 -8.18 2.19
N CYS A 70 4.50 -7.93 3.06
CA CYS A 70 5.24 -8.97 3.77
C CYS A 70 4.63 -9.31 5.14
N ASP A 71 3.75 -8.45 5.67
CA ASP A 71 3.18 -8.58 7.01
C ASP A 71 2.25 -9.79 7.15
N ARG A 72 2.44 -10.59 8.20
CA ARG A 72 1.72 -11.85 8.39
C ARG A 72 0.25 -11.64 8.73
N ASP A 73 -0.06 -10.62 9.52
CA ASP A 73 -1.41 -10.37 10.00
C ASP A 73 -2.23 -9.65 8.92
N LEU A 74 -1.64 -8.71 8.18
CA LEU A 74 -2.27 -8.14 7.00
C LEU A 74 -2.56 -9.23 5.95
N LYS A 75 -1.62 -10.14 5.67
CA LYS A 75 -1.89 -11.31 4.78
C LYS A 75 -3.09 -12.13 5.25
N ARG A 76 -3.22 -12.40 6.56
CA ARG A 76 -4.37 -13.13 7.11
C ARG A 76 -5.68 -12.37 6.93
N ARG A 77 -5.67 -11.04 7.09
CA ARG A 77 -6.84 -10.17 6.89
C ARG A 77 -7.27 -10.13 5.43
N ILE A 78 -6.34 -9.90 4.51
CA ILE A 78 -6.63 -9.82 3.07
C ILE A 78 -7.16 -11.14 2.50
N ARG A 79 -6.67 -12.30 2.96
CA ARG A 79 -7.19 -13.61 2.53
C ARG A 79 -8.64 -13.88 2.91
N LYS A 80 -9.22 -13.10 3.83
CA LYS A 80 -10.64 -13.21 4.23
C LYS A 80 -11.55 -12.31 3.40
N VAL A 81 -11.00 -11.38 2.64
CA VAL A 81 -11.77 -10.54 1.73
C VAL A 81 -12.22 -11.41 0.56
N LEU A 82 -13.52 -11.63 0.43
CA LEU A 82 -14.09 -12.41 -0.67
C LEU A 82 -13.96 -11.60 -1.96
N LEU A 83 -13.38 -12.20 -3.01
CA LEU A 83 -13.39 -11.65 -4.37
C LEU A 83 -14.81 -11.67 -4.96
#